data_AF-A0A935HTP8-F1
#
_entry.id   AF-A0A935HTP8-F1
#
_cell.length_a   1.000
_cell.length_b   1.000
_cell.length_c   1.000
_cell.angle_alpha   90.00
_cell.angle_beta   90.00
_cell.angle_gamma   90.00
#
_symmetry.space_group_name_H-M   'P 1'
#
loop_
_entity.id
_entity.type
_entity.pdbx_description
1 polymer ?
#
loop_
_entity_poly.entity_id
_entity_poly.type
_entity_poly.pdbx_seq_one_letter_code
_entity_poly.pdbx_strand_id
1 'polypeptide(L)'
;MYLISWLWHGLALRDLDELSVPMTLYFTLAGVVYMLLGFALTFAVHTALQHEWISLKHGFPLASGLVGSIVGFVVYLVIFVLGMSFAKGGMVHVVADVLWQMFEQAVGGLCVSLGIIYDMHKRYLETERSH
;
A
#
# COMPACT_ATOMS: atom_id res chain seq x y z
N MET A 1 -1.65 5.73 -1.31
CA MET A 1 -2.44 4.61 -0.73
C MET A 1 -3.71 5.12 -0.07
N TYR A 2 -3.64 5.83 1.06
CA TYR A 2 -4.84 6.34 1.77
C TYR A 2 -5.82 7.14 0.89
N LEU A 3 -5.31 8.08 0.08
CA LEU A 3 -6.14 8.86 -0.85
C LEU A 3 -6.79 8.01 -1.94
N ILE A 4 -6.11 6.97 -2.41
CA ILE A 4 -6.62 6.06 -3.45
C ILE A 4 -7.77 5.22 -2.86
N SER A 5 -7.62 4.78 -1.61
CA SER A 5 -8.66 4.08 -0.86
C SER A 5 -9.88 4.94 -0.60
N TRP A 6 -9.64 6.19 -0.22
CA TRP A 6 -10.72 7.17 -0.06
C TRP A 6 -11.48 7.40 -1.37
N LEU A 7 -10.79 7.49 -2.51
CA LEU A 7 -11.44 7.63 -3.81
C LEU A 7 -12.29 6.40 -4.16
N TRP A 8 -11.79 5.20 -3.88
CA TRP A 8 -12.53 3.96 -4.15
C TRP A 8 -13.76 3.81 -3.26
N HIS A 9 -13.57 3.79 -1.94
CA HIS A 9 -14.67 3.55 -1.01
C HIS A 9 -15.58 4.75 -0.84
N GLY A 10 -15.05 5.97 -0.94
CA GLY A 10 -15.82 7.19 -0.78
C GLY A 10 -16.55 7.64 -2.04
N LEU A 11 -15.87 7.66 -3.18
CA LEU A 11 -16.44 8.19 -4.42
C LEU A 11 -17.04 7.09 -5.30
N ALA A 12 -16.33 5.99 -5.51
CA ALA A 12 -16.76 4.96 -6.46
C ALA A 12 -17.85 4.03 -5.89
N LEU A 13 -17.65 3.53 -4.67
CA LEU A 13 -18.58 2.61 -4.02
C LEU A 13 -19.60 3.31 -3.11
N ARG A 14 -19.27 4.52 -2.63
CA ARG A 14 -20.07 5.29 -1.67
C ARG A 14 -20.33 4.54 -0.35
N ASP A 15 -19.43 3.64 0.03
CA ASP A 15 -19.50 2.86 1.27
C ASP A 15 -19.52 3.76 2.52
N LEU A 16 -18.98 4.99 2.40
CA LEU A 16 -18.97 5.98 3.47
C LEU A 16 -20.37 6.48 3.87
N ASP A 17 -21.37 6.37 2.99
CA ASP A 17 -22.75 6.77 3.28
C ASP A 17 -23.44 5.77 4.25
N GLU A 18 -22.94 4.54 4.32
CA GLU A 18 -23.47 3.46 5.18
C GLU A 18 -22.73 3.35 6.52
N LEU A 19 -21.77 4.24 6.77
CA LEU A 19 -20.93 4.18 7.96
C LEU A 19 -21.71 4.58 9.22
N SER A 20 -21.79 3.68 10.19
CA SER A 20 -22.41 3.95 11.51
C SER A 20 -21.52 4.72 12.48
N VAL A 21 -20.23 4.88 12.15
CA VAL A 21 -19.19 5.51 12.98
C VAL A 21 -19.02 6.98 12.57
N PRO A 22 -18.73 7.91 13.50
CA PRO A 22 -18.44 9.30 13.13
C PRO A 22 -17.32 9.41 12.09
N MET A 23 -17.55 10.13 10.99
CA MET A 23 -16.61 10.21 9.86
C MET A 23 -15.20 10.61 10.30
N THR A 24 -15.06 11.58 11.21
CA THR A 24 -13.76 12.04 11.72
C THR A 24 -12.98 10.91 12.40
N LEU A 25 -13.66 10.09 13.20
CA LEU A 25 -13.05 8.95 13.88
C LEU A 25 -12.58 7.91 12.87
N TYR A 26 -13.44 7.58 11.89
CA TYR A 26 -13.08 6.66 10.82
C TYR A 26 -11.84 7.11 10.05
N PHE A 27 -11.81 8.35 9.56
CA PHE A 27 -10.68 8.87 8.79
C PHE A 27 -9.39 8.96 9.62
N THR A 28 -9.50 9.26 10.91
CA THR A 28 -8.33 9.30 11.79
C THR A 28 -7.76 7.90 11.99
N LEU A 29 -8.60 6.92 12.32
CA LEU A 29 -8.17 5.53 12.48
C LEU A 29 -7.63 4.95 11.17
N ALA A 30 -8.33 5.18 10.06
CA ALA A 30 -7.87 4.76 8.75
C ALA A 30 -6.52 5.41 8.38
N GLY A 31 -6.34 6.69 8.67
CA GLY A 31 -5.05 7.37 8.49
C GLY A 31 -3.92 6.70 9.28
N VAL A 32 -4.16 6.35 10.56
CA VAL A 32 -3.19 5.62 11.38
C VAL A 32 -2.88 4.24 10.79
N VAL A 33 -3.91 3.48 10.39
CA VAL A 33 -3.72 2.16 9.76
C VAL A 33 -2.89 2.28 8.48
N TYR A 34 -3.19 3.22 7.60
CA TYR A 34 -2.43 3.43 6.37
C TYR A 34 -0.98 3.89 6.62
N MET A 35 -0.73 4.63 7.71
CA MET A 35 0.63 4.97 8.13
C MET A 35 1.40 3.72 8.57
N LEU A 36 0.77 2.83 9.36
CA LEU A 36 1.35 1.56 9.76
C LEU A 36 1.61 0.63 8.56
N LEU A 37 0.67 0.55 7.62
CA LEU A 37 0.83 -0.20 6.38
C LEU A 37 1.98 0.34 5.53
N GLY A 38 2.09 1.67 5.39
CA GLY A 38 3.20 2.32 4.69
C GLY A 38 4.55 2.02 5.34
N PHE A 39 4.63 2.05 6.68
CA PHE A 39 5.83 1.66 7.42
C PHE A 39 6.18 0.19 7.22
N ALA A 40 5.22 -0.71 7.38
CA ALA A 40 5.42 -2.15 7.20
C ALA A 40 5.87 -2.49 5.77
N LEU A 41 5.27 -1.85 4.76
CA LEU A 41 5.65 -2.02 3.37
C LEU A 41 7.06 -1.49 3.08
N THR A 42 7.40 -0.33 3.64
CA THR A 42 8.76 0.23 3.53
C THR A 42 9.79 -0.72 4.14
N PHE A 43 9.50 -1.25 5.33
CA PHE A 43 10.33 -2.24 6.00
C PHE A 43 10.46 -3.53 5.19
N ALA A 44 9.36 -4.04 4.63
CA ALA A 44 9.36 -5.24 3.80
C ALA A 44 10.22 -5.07 2.53
N VAL A 45 10.11 -3.94 1.83
CA VAL A 45 10.93 -3.66 0.64
C VAL A 45 12.40 -3.53 1.00
N HIS A 46 12.75 -2.83 2.09
CA HIS A 46 14.14 -2.75 2.55
C HIS A 46 14.70 -4.11 2.96
N THR A 47 13.91 -4.93 3.65
CA THR A 47 14.30 -6.29 4.04
C THR A 47 14.52 -7.16 2.80
N ALA A 48 13.64 -7.07 1.81
CA ALA A 48 13.75 -7.81 0.56
C ALA A 48 14.98 -7.38 -0.26
N LEU A 49 15.35 -6.10 -0.21
CA LEU A 49 16.61 -5.60 -0.78
C LEU A 49 17.84 -6.14 -0.05
N GLN A 50 17.83 -6.12 1.30
CA GLN A 50 18.95 -6.58 2.11
C GLN A 50 19.23 -8.08 1.94
N HIS A 51 18.19 -8.89 1.75
CA HIS A 51 18.31 -10.33 1.52
C HIS A 51 18.46 -10.69 0.03
N GLU A 52 18.68 -9.70 -0.84
CA GLU A 52 18.84 -9.85 -2.29
C GLU A 52 17.65 -10.55 -3.00
N TRP A 53 16.47 -10.59 -2.37
CA TRP A 53 15.24 -11.08 -3.01
C TRP A 53 14.79 -10.16 -4.14
N ILE A 54 15.14 -8.88 -4.04
CA ILE A 54 14.93 -7.88 -5.08
C ILE A 54 16.28 -7.25 -5.43
N SER A 55 16.53 -7.11 -6.73
CA SER A 55 17.72 -6.42 -7.23
C SER A 55 17.42 -4.96 -7.55
N LEU A 56 18.33 -4.07 -7.15
CA LEU A 56 18.34 -2.67 -7.59
C LEU A 56 18.68 -2.50 -9.08
N LYS A 57 19.32 -3.51 -9.69
CA LYS A 57 19.86 -3.41 -11.06
C LYS A 57 18.82 -3.65 -12.15
N HIS A 58 17.78 -4.44 -11.87
CA HIS A 58 16.78 -4.83 -12.87
C HIS A 58 15.38 -4.84 -12.28
N GLY A 59 14.49 -4.03 -12.86
CA GLY A 59 13.06 -4.08 -12.54
C GLY A 59 12.69 -3.70 -11.10
N PHE A 60 13.55 -2.97 -10.39
CA PHE A 60 13.37 -2.66 -8.96
C PHE A 60 11.99 -2.07 -8.61
N PRO A 61 11.44 -1.10 -9.38
CA PRO A 61 10.09 -0.60 -9.10
C PRO A 61 9.01 -1.68 -9.26
N LEU A 62 9.08 -2.48 -10.32
CA LEU A 62 8.10 -3.55 -10.57
C LEU A 62 8.16 -4.64 -9.50
N ALA A 63 9.36 -5.03 -9.07
CA ALA A 63 9.56 -5.99 -8.00
C ALA A 63 9.05 -5.47 -6.65
N SER A 64 9.27 -4.19 -6.35
CA SER A 64 8.73 -3.54 -5.14
C SER A 64 7.20 -3.44 -5.20
N GLY A 65 6.64 -3.16 -6.38
CA GLY A 65 5.19 -3.23 -6.61
C GLY A 65 4.63 -4.63 -6.38
N LEU A 66 5.32 -5.68 -6.83
CA LEU A 66 4.96 -7.07 -6.57
C LEU A 66 4.94 -7.40 -5.07
N VAL A 67 5.94 -6.97 -4.31
CA VAL A 67 5.93 -7.09 -2.84
C VAL A 67 4.74 -6.34 -2.24
N GLY A 68 4.46 -5.14 -2.74
CA GLY A 68 3.24 -4.40 -2.43
C GLY A 68 1.98 -5.24 -2.65
N SER A 69 1.79 -5.81 -3.84
CA SER A 69 0.64 -6.67 -4.16
C SER A 69 0.49 -7.84 -3.19
N ILE A 70 1.59 -8.51 -2.85
CA ILE A 70 1.57 -9.65 -1.90
C ILE A 70 1.14 -9.17 -0.51
N VAL A 71 1.70 -8.05 -0.04
CA VAL A 71 1.29 -7.44 1.25
C VAL A 71 -0.19 -7.07 1.20
N GLY A 72 -0.68 -6.51 0.09
CA GLY A 72 -2.10 -6.17 -0.08
C GLY A 72 -3.02 -7.37 -0.01
N PHE A 73 -2.64 -8.48 -0.62
CA PHE A 73 -3.37 -9.73 -0.48
C PHE A 73 -3.44 -10.18 0.99
N VAL A 74 -2.32 -10.15 1.73
CA VAL A 74 -2.30 -10.52 3.16
C VAL A 74 -3.16 -9.58 4.00
N VAL A 75 -3.09 -8.28 3.77
CA VAL A 75 -3.93 -7.28 4.46
C VAL A 75 -5.40 -7.53 4.19
N TYR A 76 -5.77 -7.81 2.93
CA TYR A 76 -7.13 -8.19 2.58
C TYR A 76 -7.61 -9.42 3.35
N LEU A 77 -6.80 -10.48 3.41
CA LEU A 77 -7.16 -11.70 4.16
C LEU A 77 -7.44 -11.41 5.63
N VAL A 78 -6.66 -10.53 6.27
CA VAL A 78 -6.88 -10.13 7.67
C VAL A 78 -8.22 -9.40 7.81
N ILE A 79 -8.50 -8.41 6.96
CA ILE A 79 -9.76 -7.65 6.97
C ILE A 79 -10.96 -8.57 6.71
N PHE A 80 -10.81 -9.49 5.75
CA PHE A 80 -11.83 -10.46 5.37
C PHE A 80 -12.17 -11.42 6.51
N VAL A 81 -11.15 -11.99 7.20
CA VAL A 81 -11.34 -12.88 8.35
C VAL A 81 -11.97 -12.14 9.54
N LEU A 82 -11.66 -10.86 9.73
CA LEU A 82 -12.26 -10.02 10.77
C LEU A 82 -13.71 -9.61 10.45
N GLY A 83 -14.26 -10.02 9.31
CA GLY A 83 -15.64 -9.73 8.92
C GLY A 83 -15.87 -8.25 8.57
N MET A 84 -14.82 -7.45 8.40
CA MET A 84 -14.89 -6.04 8.03
C MET A 84 -15.04 -5.86 6.51
N SER A 85 -15.73 -6.77 5.85
CA SER A 85 -15.98 -6.67 4.41
C SER A 85 -17.15 -5.74 4.15
N PHE A 86 -16.92 -4.68 3.36
CA PHE A 86 -17.95 -3.72 2.92
C PHE A 86 -18.88 -4.32 1.83
N ALA A 87 -18.58 -5.55 1.38
CA ALA A 87 -19.35 -6.23 0.35
C ALA A 87 -20.76 -6.63 0.82
N LYS A 88 -21.80 -5.97 0.29
CA LYS A 88 -23.15 -6.55 0.24
C LYS A 88 -23.05 -7.91 -0.44
N GLY A 89 -23.50 -8.97 0.26
CA GLY A 89 -23.18 -10.37 -0.04
C GLY A 89 -23.14 -10.73 -1.53
N GLY A 90 -21.92 -10.87 -2.06
CA GLY A 90 -21.68 -11.23 -3.45
C GLY A 90 -20.20 -11.49 -3.71
N MET A 91 -19.89 -12.63 -4.35
CA MET A 91 -18.52 -13.04 -4.68
C MET A 91 -17.77 -11.98 -5.52
N VAL A 92 -18.50 -11.21 -6.34
CA VAL A 92 -17.94 -10.15 -7.18
C VAL A 92 -17.30 -9.04 -6.36
N HIS A 93 -17.93 -8.64 -5.25
CA HIS A 93 -17.39 -7.60 -4.38
C HIS A 93 -16.12 -8.06 -3.66
N VAL A 94 -16.10 -9.33 -3.20
CA VAL A 94 -14.91 -9.95 -2.61
C VAL A 94 -13.73 -9.91 -3.59
N VAL A 95 -13.96 -10.30 -4.84
CA VAL A 95 -12.92 -10.29 -5.89
C VAL A 95 -12.49 -8.86 -6.22
N ALA A 96 -13.42 -7.92 -6.31
CA ALA A 96 -13.09 -6.51 -6.57
C ALA A 96 -12.24 -5.92 -5.43
N ASP A 97 -12.61 -6.17 -4.18
CA ASP A 97 -11.90 -5.64 -3.02
C ASP A 97 -10.50 -6.23 -2.86
N VAL A 98 -10.31 -7.54 -3.10
CA VAL A 98 -8.96 -8.13 -3.02
C VAL A 98 -8.06 -7.61 -4.13
N LEU A 99 -8.56 -7.49 -5.36
CA LEU A 99 -7.80 -6.94 -6.47
C LEU A 99 -7.46 -5.48 -6.23
N TRP A 100 -8.41 -4.73 -5.69
CA TRP A 100 -8.19 -3.33 -5.31
C TRP A 100 -7.14 -3.23 -4.21
N GLN A 101 -7.23 -4.02 -3.15
CA GLN A 101 -6.25 -4.02 -2.07
C GLN A 101 -4.84 -4.36 -2.57
N MET A 102 -4.72 -5.36 -3.45
CA MET A 102 -3.45 -5.70 -4.09
C MET A 102 -2.91 -4.53 -4.92
N PHE A 103 -3.75 -3.90 -5.74
CA PHE A 103 -3.37 -2.75 -6.56
C PHE A 103 -2.92 -1.55 -5.70
N GLU A 104 -3.65 -1.22 -4.64
CA GLU A 104 -3.31 -0.12 -3.75
C GLU A 104 -1.94 -0.30 -3.10
N GLN A 105 -1.68 -1.49 -2.57
CA GLN A 105 -0.40 -1.78 -1.95
C GLN A 105 0.72 -1.86 -3.01
N ALA A 106 0.43 -2.30 -4.24
CA ALA A 106 1.38 -2.28 -5.35
C ALA A 106 1.83 -0.86 -5.69
N VAL A 107 0.89 0.08 -5.77
CA VAL A 107 1.19 1.52 -5.94
C VAL A 107 2.00 2.03 -4.75
N GLY A 108 1.68 1.58 -3.53
CA GLY A 108 2.49 1.84 -2.34
C GLY A 108 3.95 1.39 -2.49
N GLY A 109 4.16 0.16 -2.94
CA GLY A 109 5.48 -0.42 -3.14
C GLY A 109 6.28 0.30 -4.23
N LEU A 110 5.60 0.72 -5.30
CA LEU A 110 6.19 1.58 -6.33
C LEU A 110 6.64 2.92 -5.75
N CYS A 111 5.80 3.59 -4.95
CA CYS A 111 6.18 4.85 -4.29
C CYS A 111 7.40 4.68 -3.38
N VAL A 112 7.47 3.59 -2.61
CA VAL A 112 8.64 3.28 -1.76
C VAL A 112 9.90 3.13 -2.62
N SER A 113 9.81 2.39 -3.72
CA SER A 113 10.96 2.17 -4.61
C SER A 113 11.48 3.48 -5.22
N LEU A 114 10.58 4.39 -5.61
CA LEU A 114 10.94 5.72 -6.11
C LEU A 114 11.61 6.56 -5.02
N GLY A 115 11.12 6.47 -3.78
CA GLY A 115 11.75 7.13 -2.63
C GLY A 115 13.18 6.64 -2.37
N ILE A 116 13.41 5.33 -2.46
CA ILE A 116 14.75 4.73 -2.32
C ILE A 116 15.67 5.19 -3.45
N ILE A 117 15.20 5.16 -4.70
CA ILE A 117 15.98 5.64 -5.86
C ILE A 117 16.36 7.11 -5.68
N TYR A 118 15.42 7.95 -5.23
CA TYR A 118 15.66 9.36 -4.98
C TYR A 118 16.71 9.59 -3.89
N ASP A 119 16.62 8.88 -2.76
CA ASP A 119 17.58 8.96 -1.67
C ASP A 119 18.99 8.54 -2.13
N MET A 120 19.10 7.43 -2.87
CA MET A 120 20.37 6.99 -3.45
C MET A 120 20.96 8.03 -4.40
N HIS A 121 20.15 8.60 -5.28
CA HIS A 121 20.59 9.64 -6.23
C HIS A 121 21.08 10.90 -5.51
N LYS A 122 20.37 11.33 -4.46
CA LYS A 122 20.76 12.49 -3.66
C LYS A 122 22.09 12.28 -2.95
N ARG A 123 22.28 11.13 -2.30
CA ARG A 123 23.54 10.78 -1.61
C ARG A 123 24.73 10.70 -2.57
N TYR A 124 24.51 10.20 -3.79
CA TYR A 124 25.52 10.19 -4.83
C TYR A 124 25.99 11.61 -5.20
N LEU A 125 25.04 12.53 -5.46
CA LEU A 125 25.35 13.93 -5.78
C LEU A 125 26.05 14.66 -4.62
N GLU A 126 25.68 14.37 -3.37
CA GLU A 126 26.35 14.94 -2.20
C GLU A 126 27.80 14.47 -2.08
N THR A 127 28.07 13.20 -2.42
CA THR A 127 29.42 12.65 -2.44
C THR A 127 30.27 13.30 -3.53
N GLU A 128 29.75 13.43 -4.76
CA GLU A 128 30.48 14.09 -5.86
C GLU A 128 30.82 15.55 -5.58
N ARG A 129 29.97 16.30 -4.86
CA ARG A 129 30.23 17.70 -4.48
C ARG A 129 31.29 17.87 -3.39
N SER A 130 31.60 16.80 -2.65
CA SER A 130 32.58 16.81 -1.56
C SER A 130 34.00 16.46 -2.02
N HIS A 131 34.16 16.03 -3.28
CA HIS A 131 35.42 15.78 -3.96
C HIS A 131 35.82 16.96 -4.86
#